data_AF-A0A1Q8QVI9-F1
#
_entry.id   AF-A0A1Q8QVI9-F1
#
_cell.length_a   1.000
_cell.length_b   1.000
_cell.length_c   1.000
_cell.angle_alpha   90.00
_cell.angle_beta   90.00
_cell.angle_gamma   90.00
#
_symmetry.space_group_name_H-M   'P 1'
#
loop_
_entity.id
_entity.type
_entity.pdbx_description
1 polymer ?
#
loop_
_entity_poly.entity_id
_entity_poly.type
_entity_poly.pdbx_seq_one_letter_code
_entity_poly.pdbx_strand_id
1 'polypeptide(L)'
;MERANFQLAVDAALVLKSGSVDQAVVKGLNKIGLPGLTRDVITASEFRRDFDIEFTTTGKLGRITYSGNMLTGDTAGQDVLKQYLKKNEKFNDARVYIDYDNFLAPDLANDPNAVWQVSKHSPGEADKNGIFSLSGEMTCGGLFAMFVKHLTGDGIAFVAVGNKITDADAGFALAGFAAGQTLIVEGSAGNNGQYLIKTVAAGEITLDSAVKVVVDGAVGTEITLHGGTL
;
A
#
# COMPACT_ATOMS: atom_id res chain seq x y z
N MET A 1 -19.01 18.50 -18.66
CA MET A 1 -18.77 17.04 -18.66
C MET A 1 -17.31 16.84 -18.32
N GLU A 2 -17.02 16.47 -17.09
CA GLU A 2 -15.68 16.06 -16.69
C GLU A 2 -15.39 14.74 -17.42
N ARG A 3 -14.38 14.72 -18.29
CA ARG A 3 -13.99 13.49 -19.00
C ARG A 3 -13.33 12.57 -17.98
N ALA A 4 -13.63 11.28 -18.05
CA ALA A 4 -12.92 10.28 -17.26
C ALA A 4 -11.40 10.45 -17.51
N ASN A 5 -10.67 10.84 -16.46
CA ASN A 5 -9.23 10.98 -16.52
C ASN A 5 -8.64 9.58 -16.30
N PHE A 6 -8.02 9.01 -17.33
CA PHE A 6 -7.41 7.69 -17.23
C PHE A 6 -6.02 7.82 -16.64
N GLN A 7 -5.78 7.20 -15.49
CA GLN A 7 -4.44 7.10 -14.93
C GLN A 7 -3.68 6.03 -15.72
N LEU A 8 -2.56 6.42 -16.33
CA LEU A 8 -1.68 5.48 -17.03
C LEU A 8 -0.85 4.76 -15.98
N ALA A 9 -0.80 3.42 -16.06
CA ALA A 9 0.04 2.59 -15.19
C ALA A 9 1.51 2.61 -15.63
N VAL A 10 2.06 3.81 -15.83
CA VAL A 10 3.48 4.00 -16.12
C VAL A 10 4.23 3.73 -14.83
N ASP A 11 5.24 2.86 -14.89
CA ASP A 11 6.09 2.48 -13.75
C ASP A 11 5.37 1.78 -12.59
N ALA A 12 4.22 1.14 -12.86
CA ALA A 12 3.60 0.25 -11.89
C ALA A 12 4.56 -0.87 -11.48
N ALA A 13 4.80 -1.00 -10.17
CA ALA A 13 5.83 -1.89 -9.63
C ALA A 13 5.39 -2.55 -8.32
N LEU A 14 5.94 -3.73 -8.06
CA LEU A 14 5.87 -4.36 -6.75
C LEU A 14 7.24 -4.22 -6.10
N VAL A 15 7.30 -3.51 -4.98
CA VAL A 15 8.53 -3.27 -4.22
C VAL A 15 8.43 -4.00 -2.88
N LEU A 16 9.40 -4.86 -2.61
CA LEU A 16 9.51 -5.58 -1.35
C LEU A 16 10.49 -4.88 -0.41
N LYS A 17 10.29 -5.06 0.90
CA LYS A 17 11.13 -4.49 1.96
C LYS A 17 11.34 -2.98 1.82
N SER A 18 10.29 -2.26 1.46
CA SER A 18 10.30 -0.80 1.27
C SER A 18 10.75 -0.09 2.54
N GLY A 19 11.65 0.88 2.39
CA GLY A 19 12.25 1.61 3.52
C GLY A 19 13.40 0.88 4.23
N SER A 20 13.82 -0.28 3.72
CA SER A 20 14.99 -1.04 4.18
C SER A 20 16.16 -0.94 3.18
N VAL A 21 17.37 -1.23 3.65
CA VAL A 21 18.56 -1.40 2.79
C VAL A 21 18.41 -2.57 1.80
N ASP A 22 17.53 -3.52 2.12
CA ASP A 22 17.23 -4.69 1.30
C ASP A 22 16.07 -4.44 0.30
N GLN A 23 15.62 -3.19 0.15
CA GLN A 23 14.52 -2.84 -0.74
C GLN A 23 14.80 -3.32 -2.16
N ALA A 24 13.83 -4.00 -2.77
CA ALA A 24 13.98 -4.54 -4.11
C ALA A 24 12.68 -4.44 -4.93
N VAL A 25 12.81 -3.98 -6.17
CA VAL A 25 11.74 -4.02 -7.17
C VAL A 25 11.68 -5.42 -7.77
N VAL A 26 10.50 -6.05 -7.76
CA VAL A 26 10.29 -7.35 -8.41
C VAL A 26 10.40 -7.18 -9.92
N LYS A 27 11.40 -7.82 -10.52
CA LYS A 27 11.72 -7.62 -11.93
C LYS A 27 10.82 -8.48 -12.83
N GLY A 28 10.72 -8.11 -14.10
CA GLY A 28 10.05 -8.93 -15.13
C GLY A 28 8.52 -8.93 -15.05
N LEU A 29 7.93 -8.15 -14.15
CA LEU A 29 6.49 -7.94 -14.11
C LEU A 29 6.06 -7.03 -15.27
N ASN A 30 5.00 -7.45 -15.97
CA ASN A 30 4.44 -6.71 -17.10
C ASN A 30 3.00 -6.25 -16.82
N LYS A 31 2.34 -6.83 -15.82
CA LYS A 31 0.98 -6.48 -15.42
C LYS A 31 0.81 -6.62 -13.92
N ILE A 32 0.18 -5.62 -13.31
CA ILE A 32 -0.28 -5.64 -11.92
C ILE A 32 -1.78 -5.30 -11.94
N GLY A 33 -2.58 -6.14 -11.31
CA GLY A 33 -4.00 -5.88 -11.07
C GLY A 33 -4.22 -5.49 -9.62
N LEU A 34 -4.88 -4.36 -9.42
CA LEU A 34 -5.22 -3.84 -8.10
C LEU A 34 -6.34 -4.66 -7.45
N PRO A 35 -6.44 -4.66 -6.10
CA PRO A 35 -7.48 -5.41 -5.42
C PRO A 35 -8.83 -4.71 -5.65
N GLY A 36 -9.80 -5.44 -6.22
CA GLY A 36 -11.17 -4.95 -6.34
C GLY A 36 -11.95 -5.10 -5.03
N LEU A 37 -13.01 -4.32 -4.82
CA LEU A 37 -13.96 -4.56 -3.73
C LEU A 37 -15.13 -5.39 -4.27
N THR A 38 -15.38 -6.55 -3.66
CA THR A 38 -16.52 -7.41 -4.03
C THR A 38 -17.40 -7.68 -2.81
N ARG A 39 -18.66 -8.02 -3.03
CA ARG A 39 -19.57 -8.51 -1.97
C ARG A 39 -20.16 -9.83 -2.43
N ASP A 40 -20.22 -10.80 -1.54
CA ASP A 40 -20.96 -12.03 -1.82
C ASP A 40 -22.45 -11.72 -1.84
N VAL A 41 -23.16 -12.30 -2.80
CA VAL A 41 -24.62 -12.22 -2.90
C VAL A 41 -25.21 -13.56 -2.49
N ILE A 42 -26.11 -13.56 -1.52
CA ILE A 42 -26.93 -14.73 -1.19
C ILE A 42 -28.27 -14.57 -1.88
N THR A 43 -28.60 -15.56 -2.72
CA THR A 43 -29.89 -15.65 -3.39
C THR A 43 -30.81 -16.56 -2.58
N ALA A 44 -31.94 -16.02 -2.11
CA ALA A 44 -32.99 -16.78 -1.47
C ALA A 44 -34.12 -17.04 -2.47
N SER A 45 -34.31 -18.32 -2.81
CA SER A 45 -35.39 -18.77 -3.68
C SER A 45 -36.53 -19.34 -2.83
N GLU A 46 -37.75 -18.89 -3.10
CA GLU A 46 -38.97 -19.30 -2.40
C GLU A 46 -39.90 -20.05 -3.35
N PHE A 47 -40.49 -21.15 -2.89
CA PHE A 47 -41.41 -21.93 -3.72
C PHE A 47 -42.66 -21.10 -4.06
N ARG A 48 -43.02 -21.05 -5.36
CA ARG A 48 -44.12 -20.24 -5.95
C ARG A 48 -43.89 -18.74 -6.05
N ARG A 49 -42.63 -18.31 -5.99
CA ARG A 49 -42.25 -16.94 -6.33
C ARG A 49 -41.53 -16.96 -7.67
N ASP A 50 -41.97 -16.13 -8.60
CA ASP A 50 -41.40 -16.08 -9.96
C ASP A 50 -40.06 -15.34 -10.04
N PHE A 51 -39.64 -14.72 -8.93
CA PHE A 51 -38.40 -13.96 -8.81
C PHE A 51 -37.69 -14.25 -7.50
N ASP A 52 -36.41 -14.57 -7.58
CA ASP A 52 -35.54 -14.74 -6.42
C ASP A 52 -35.23 -13.39 -5.76
N ILE A 53 -34.98 -13.41 -4.44
CA ILE A 53 -34.50 -12.24 -3.71
C ILE A 53 -32.99 -12.37 -3.49
N GLU A 54 -32.25 -11.32 -3.82
CA GLU A 54 -30.81 -11.23 -3.56
C GLU A 54 -30.52 -10.34 -2.36
N PHE A 55 -29.64 -10.82 -1.47
CA PHE A 55 -29.12 -10.05 -0.35
C PHE A 55 -27.60 -9.94 -0.48
N THR A 56 -27.07 -8.72 -0.48
CA THR A 56 -25.63 -8.51 -0.40
C THR A 56 -25.14 -8.76 1.02
N THR A 57 -24.09 -9.56 1.16
CA THR A 57 -23.49 -9.92 2.45
C THR A 57 -22.17 -9.18 2.68
N THR A 58 -21.18 -9.86 3.27
CA THR A 58 -19.91 -9.28 3.68
C THR A 58 -19.07 -8.86 2.47
N GLY A 59 -18.42 -7.70 2.58
CA GLY A 59 -17.43 -7.24 1.62
C GLY A 59 -16.14 -8.04 1.71
N LYS A 60 -15.57 -8.35 0.56
CA LYS A 60 -14.26 -8.99 0.42
C LYS A 60 -13.35 -8.04 -0.34
N LEU A 61 -12.18 -7.81 0.23
CA LEU A 61 -11.06 -7.23 -0.50
C LEU A 61 -10.55 -8.26 -1.49
N GLY A 62 -10.41 -7.84 -2.74
CA GLY A 62 -9.88 -8.64 -3.82
C GLY A 62 -8.39 -8.89 -3.64
N ARG A 63 -7.83 -9.65 -4.58
CA ARG A 63 -6.42 -9.98 -4.59
C ARG A 63 -5.67 -9.03 -5.50
N ILE A 64 -4.45 -8.70 -5.11
CA ILE A 64 -3.48 -8.11 -6.02
C ILE A 64 -2.98 -9.23 -6.91
N THR A 65 -3.10 -9.03 -8.22
CA THR A 65 -2.57 -10.00 -9.20
C THR A 65 -1.31 -9.43 -9.81
N TYR A 66 -0.30 -10.26 -10.03
CA TYR A 66 0.89 -9.87 -10.77
C TYR A 66 1.22 -10.91 -11.81
N SER A 67 1.66 -10.48 -12.99
CA SER A 67 2.10 -11.39 -14.05
C SER A 67 3.18 -10.75 -14.92
N GLY A 68 3.98 -11.60 -15.55
CA GLY A 68 5.13 -11.18 -16.34
C GLY A 68 5.94 -12.35 -16.84
N ASN A 69 7.24 -12.13 -16.99
CA ASN A 69 8.20 -13.14 -17.40
C ASN A 69 9.04 -13.57 -16.19
N MET A 70 9.29 -14.86 -16.08
CA MET A 70 10.20 -15.39 -15.07
C MET A 70 11.62 -14.92 -15.38
N LEU A 71 12.30 -14.38 -14.38
CA LEU A 71 13.71 -13.98 -14.48
C LEU A 71 14.55 -14.87 -13.57
N THR A 72 15.44 -15.65 -14.18
CA THR A 72 16.40 -16.44 -13.42
C THR A 72 17.42 -15.50 -12.76
N GLY A 73 17.58 -15.61 -11.45
CA GLY A 73 18.53 -14.80 -10.67
C GLY A 73 17.94 -13.53 -10.04
N ASP A 74 16.63 -13.30 -10.11
CA ASP A 74 15.98 -12.26 -9.30
C ASP A 74 15.79 -12.70 -7.84
N THR A 75 16.92 -12.82 -7.13
CA THR A 75 16.98 -13.36 -5.76
C THR A 75 16.33 -12.46 -4.72
N ALA A 76 16.14 -11.18 -5.02
CA ALA A 76 15.56 -10.18 -4.13
C ALA A 76 14.09 -9.88 -4.43
N GLY A 77 13.60 -10.23 -5.63
CA GLY A 77 12.21 -10.02 -6.05
C GLY A 77 11.42 -11.34 -6.14
N GLN A 78 11.40 -11.94 -7.33
CA GLN A 78 10.58 -13.14 -7.62
C GLN A 78 10.87 -14.32 -6.68
N ASP A 79 12.15 -14.56 -6.35
CA ASP A 79 12.52 -15.65 -5.43
C ASP A 79 12.04 -15.41 -4.00
N VAL A 80 12.01 -14.16 -3.55
CA VAL A 80 11.49 -13.79 -2.22
C VAL A 80 9.97 -14.03 -2.17
N LEU A 81 9.22 -13.64 -3.20
CA LEU A 81 7.78 -13.93 -3.27
C LEU A 81 7.49 -15.44 -3.23
N LYS A 82 8.29 -16.23 -3.95
CA LYS A 82 8.22 -17.69 -3.92
C LYS A 82 8.53 -18.24 -2.52
N GLN A 83 9.50 -17.66 -1.82
CA GLN A 83 9.83 -18.05 -0.44
C GLN A 83 8.69 -17.72 0.52
N TYR A 84 8.09 -16.53 0.42
CA TYR A 84 6.92 -16.16 1.22
C TYR A 84 5.77 -17.13 1.01
N LEU A 85 5.47 -17.52 -0.24
CA LEU A 85 4.46 -18.54 -0.51
C LEU A 85 4.82 -19.89 0.13
N LYS A 86 6.05 -20.37 -0.07
CA LYS A 86 6.49 -21.69 0.44
C LYS A 86 6.46 -21.77 1.97
N LYS A 87 6.84 -20.69 2.64
CA LYS A 87 6.86 -20.59 4.10
C LYS A 87 5.51 -20.20 4.69
N ASN A 88 4.54 -19.83 3.85
CA ASN A 88 3.29 -19.22 4.28
C ASN A 88 3.53 -17.98 5.17
N GLU A 89 4.52 -17.17 4.78
CA GLU A 89 5.01 -16.03 5.54
C GLU A 89 4.13 -14.79 5.29
N LYS A 90 3.82 -14.08 6.37
CA LYS A 90 3.12 -12.79 6.35
C LYS A 90 4.17 -11.68 6.47
N PHE A 91 4.01 -10.62 5.69
CA PHE A 91 4.95 -9.50 5.64
C PHE A 91 4.18 -8.19 5.47
N ASN A 92 4.73 -7.07 5.94
CA ASN A 92 4.03 -5.77 5.92
C ASN A 92 4.85 -4.64 5.29
N ASP A 93 6.04 -4.97 4.80
CA ASP A 93 7.05 -4.06 4.27
C ASP A 93 7.05 -4.01 2.73
N ALA A 94 5.94 -4.36 2.07
CA ALA A 94 5.82 -4.27 0.63
C ALA A 94 4.86 -3.17 0.19
N ARG A 95 5.20 -2.52 -0.94
CA ARG A 95 4.41 -1.50 -1.61
C ARG A 95 4.04 -1.95 -3.00
N VAL A 96 2.79 -1.69 -3.39
CA VAL A 96 2.29 -1.93 -4.74
C VAL A 96 2.06 -0.59 -5.40
N TYR A 97 3.04 -0.16 -6.18
CA TYR A 97 3.03 1.10 -6.92
C TYR A 97 2.07 1.01 -8.10
N ILE A 98 1.15 1.98 -8.17
CA ILE A 98 0.20 2.17 -9.26
C ILE A 98 0.86 3.01 -10.37
N ASP A 99 1.64 3.98 -9.95
CA ASP A 99 2.56 4.79 -10.75
C ASP A 99 3.82 5.08 -9.94
N TYR A 100 4.64 6.05 -10.38
CA TYR A 100 5.91 6.39 -9.73
C TYR A 100 5.77 6.79 -8.25
N ASP A 101 4.70 7.48 -7.88
CA ASP A 101 4.53 8.08 -6.54
C ASP A 101 3.46 7.35 -5.71
N ASN A 102 2.36 6.99 -6.36
CA ASN A 102 1.16 6.46 -5.71
C ASN A 102 1.27 4.95 -5.51
N PHE A 103 0.97 4.47 -4.31
CA PHE A 103 1.08 3.04 -3.99
C PHE A 103 0.06 2.56 -2.96
N LEU A 104 -0.12 1.25 -2.90
CA LEU A 104 -0.84 0.57 -1.81
C LEU A 104 0.14 -0.03 -0.81
N ALA A 105 -0.18 0.08 0.47
CA ALA A 105 0.54 -0.60 1.54
C ALA A 105 -0.45 -1.04 2.65
N PRO A 106 -0.07 -2.00 3.52
CA PRO A 106 -0.90 -2.39 4.65
C PRO A 106 -1.04 -1.22 5.61
N ASP A 107 -2.26 -0.99 6.09
CA ASP A 107 -2.57 0.12 6.98
C ASP A 107 -2.34 -0.28 8.44
N LEU A 108 -1.08 -0.19 8.86
CA LEU A 108 -0.66 -0.56 10.21
C LEU A 108 -1.10 0.46 11.27
N ALA A 109 -1.48 1.68 10.86
CA ALA A 109 -1.93 2.71 11.78
C ALA A 109 -3.37 2.46 12.25
N ASN A 110 -4.27 2.04 11.35
CA ASN A 110 -5.64 1.67 11.71
C ASN A 110 -5.79 0.18 12.08
N ASP A 111 -5.00 -0.71 11.47
CA ASP A 111 -5.01 -2.15 11.74
C ASP A 111 -3.56 -2.66 11.93
N PRO A 112 -3.07 -2.77 13.17
CA PRO A 112 -1.71 -3.24 13.45
C PRO A 112 -1.40 -4.65 12.96
N ASN A 113 -2.43 -5.44 12.63
CA ASN A 113 -2.28 -6.80 12.10
C ASN A 113 -2.34 -6.85 10.57
N ALA A 114 -2.48 -5.70 9.90
CA ALA A 114 -2.49 -5.60 8.45
C ALA A 114 -1.19 -6.14 7.85
N VAL A 115 -1.31 -7.12 6.96
CA VAL A 115 -0.18 -7.80 6.33
C VAL A 115 -0.51 -8.19 4.89
N TRP A 116 0.52 -8.28 4.08
CA TRP A 116 0.49 -9.02 2.82
C TRP A 116 0.77 -10.51 3.05
N GLN A 117 0.18 -11.31 2.17
CA GLN A 117 0.47 -12.73 2.06
C GLN A 117 0.41 -13.12 0.59
N VAL A 118 1.43 -13.86 0.13
CA VAL A 118 1.41 -14.43 -1.23
C VAL A 118 0.52 -15.67 -1.21
N SER A 119 -0.58 -15.65 -1.97
CA SER A 119 -1.50 -16.78 -2.07
C SER A 119 -1.23 -17.67 -3.28
N LYS A 120 -0.56 -17.14 -4.30
CA LYS A 120 -0.18 -17.88 -5.51
C LYS A 120 1.11 -17.33 -6.09
N HIS A 121 1.96 -18.23 -6.57
CA HIS A 121 3.17 -17.90 -7.33
C HIS A 121 3.49 -19.11 -8.20
N SER A 122 3.20 -18.99 -9.50
CA SER A 122 3.32 -20.09 -10.45
C SER A 122 4.07 -19.61 -11.68
N PRO A 123 5.25 -20.19 -11.99
CA PRO A 123 5.76 -20.14 -13.34
C PRO A 123 4.77 -20.89 -14.25
N GLY A 124 4.52 -20.36 -15.44
CA GLY A 124 3.74 -21.02 -16.48
C GLY A 124 4.63 -21.85 -17.40
N GLU A 125 4.12 -22.21 -18.56
CA GLU A 125 4.87 -22.92 -19.60
C GLU A 125 5.78 -21.97 -20.39
N ALA A 126 6.82 -22.52 -21.01
CA ALA A 126 7.67 -21.77 -21.93
C ALA A 126 6.90 -21.44 -23.21
N ASP A 127 6.95 -20.19 -23.65
CA ASP A 127 6.40 -19.79 -24.94
C ASP A 127 7.30 -20.28 -26.11
N LYS A 128 6.89 -19.98 -27.34
CA LYS A 128 7.66 -20.30 -28.56
C LYS A 128 9.07 -19.68 -28.59
N ASN A 129 9.35 -18.69 -27.74
CA ASN A 129 10.65 -18.04 -27.61
C ASN A 129 11.47 -18.61 -26.43
N GLY A 130 10.96 -19.64 -25.75
CA GLY A 130 11.60 -20.24 -24.58
C GLY A 130 11.46 -19.40 -23.30
N ILE A 131 10.56 -18.41 -23.28
CA ILE A 131 10.33 -17.55 -22.12
C ILE A 131 9.24 -18.16 -21.25
N PHE A 132 9.56 -18.43 -19.98
CA PHE A 132 8.57 -18.87 -19.01
C PHE A 132 7.76 -17.67 -18.51
N SER A 133 6.44 -17.77 -18.61
CA SER A 133 5.54 -16.80 -17.97
C SER A 133 5.59 -16.95 -16.45
N LEU A 134 5.28 -15.87 -15.73
CA LEU A 134 5.08 -15.87 -14.28
C LEU A 134 3.71 -15.28 -13.99
N SER A 135 2.98 -15.89 -13.06
CA SER A 135 1.76 -15.33 -12.49
C SER A 135 1.71 -15.55 -10.99
N GLY A 136 1.10 -14.63 -10.27
CA GLY A 136 0.87 -14.79 -8.85
C GLY A 136 -0.20 -13.85 -8.30
N GLU A 137 -0.53 -14.11 -7.05
CA GLU A 137 -1.59 -13.42 -6.32
C GLU A 137 -1.08 -13.10 -4.92
N MET A 138 -1.43 -11.91 -4.43
CA MET A 138 -1.21 -11.43 -3.08
C MET A 138 -2.53 -10.98 -2.48
N THR A 139 -2.73 -11.30 -1.21
CA THR A 139 -3.91 -10.91 -0.42
C THR A 139 -3.47 -10.00 0.71
N CYS A 140 -4.25 -8.95 0.98
CA CYS A 140 -4.15 -8.23 2.24
C CYS A 140 -4.93 -9.00 3.32
N GLY A 141 -4.26 -9.42 4.38
CA GLY A 141 -4.90 -9.80 5.62
C GLY A 141 -5.02 -8.56 6.50
N GLY A 142 -6.23 -8.00 6.61
CA GLY A 142 -6.48 -6.73 7.30
C GLY A 142 -6.78 -5.59 6.33
N LEU A 143 -6.60 -4.36 6.79
CA LEU A 143 -6.81 -3.15 5.97
C LEU A 143 -5.56 -2.78 5.16
N PHE A 144 -5.75 -2.24 3.96
CA PHE A 144 -4.70 -1.55 3.21
C PHE A 144 -5.15 -0.13 2.94
N ALA A 145 -4.20 0.79 2.80
CA ALA A 145 -4.46 2.16 2.39
C ALA A 145 -3.79 2.43 1.04
N MET A 146 -4.43 3.28 0.25
CA MET A 146 -3.87 3.85 -0.98
C MET A 146 -3.25 5.21 -0.66
N PHE A 147 -1.95 5.32 -0.87
CA PHE A 147 -1.15 6.50 -0.60
C PHE A 147 -1.07 7.32 -1.88
N VAL A 148 -1.75 8.47 -1.87
CA VAL A 148 -1.82 9.39 -3.03
C VAL A 148 -1.41 10.82 -2.70
N LYS A 149 -1.16 11.09 -1.43
CA LYS A 149 -0.72 12.40 -0.94
C LYS A 149 0.74 12.29 -0.60
N HIS A 150 1.57 13.14 -1.19
CA HIS A 150 3.01 13.08 -1.03
C HIS A 150 3.55 14.48 -0.76
N LEU A 151 4.42 14.60 0.23
CA LEU A 151 5.17 15.81 0.52
C LEU A 151 6.60 15.44 0.87
N THR A 152 7.54 15.96 0.11
CA THR A 152 8.97 15.87 0.41
C THR A 152 9.47 17.27 0.71
N GLY A 153 10.17 17.45 1.83
CA GLY A 153 10.67 18.76 2.21
C GLY A 153 11.82 18.69 3.21
N ASP A 154 12.57 19.79 3.26
CA ASP A 154 13.70 20.01 4.16
C ASP A 154 13.33 20.90 5.37
N GLY A 155 12.06 21.29 5.50
CA GLY A 155 11.50 22.11 6.59
C GLY A 155 10.67 21.34 7.62
N ILE A 156 10.67 20.00 7.55
CA ILE A 156 9.83 19.14 8.38
C ILE A 156 10.55 18.80 9.70
N ALA A 157 9.91 19.06 10.84
CA ALA A 157 10.40 18.72 12.17
C ALA A 157 9.39 17.91 12.98
N PHE A 158 9.90 17.13 13.95
CA PHE A 158 9.09 16.31 14.85
C PHE A 158 9.15 16.88 16.26
N VAL A 159 7.97 17.08 16.86
CA VAL A 159 7.81 17.65 18.20
C VAL A 159 7.08 16.63 19.07
N ALA A 160 7.79 16.04 20.02
CA ALA A 160 7.26 15.03 20.95
C ALA A 160 6.14 15.62 21.81
N VAL A 161 6.28 16.89 22.21
CA VAL A 161 5.23 17.60 22.95
C VAL A 161 4.00 17.78 22.06
N GLY A 162 2.94 17.05 22.40
CA GLY A 162 1.69 17.04 21.63
C GLY A 162 1.69 16.10 20.43
N ASN A 163 2.76 15.30 20.23
CA ASN A 163 2.89 14.31 19.16
C ASN A 163 2.66 14.92 17.75
N LYS A 164 3.50 15.88 17.37
CA LYS A 164 3.28 16.73 16.20
C LYS A 164 4.39 16.61 15.17
N ILE A 165 4.02 16.89 13.93
CA ILE A 165 4.95 17.18 12.83
C ILE A 165 4.69 18.62 12.41
N THR A 166 5.73 19.43 12.36
CA THR A 166 5.65 20.83 11.89
C THR A 166 6.36 20.97 10.56
N ASP A 167 5.85 21.86 9.71
CA ASP A 167 6.44 22.22 8.42
C ASP A 167 6.51 23.74 8.29
N ALA A 168 7.71 24.27 8.06
CA ALA A 168 7.96 25.70 7.90
C ALA A 168 7.22 26.31 6.70
N ASP A 169 6.97 25.52 5.65
CA ASP A 169 6.32 25.97 4.42
C ASP A 169 4.80 25.83 4.45
N ALA A 170 4.25 25.28 5.54
CA ALA A 170 2.81 25.04 5.71
C ALA A 170 2.16 24.22 4.58
N GLY A 171 2.91 23.30 3.97
CA GLY A 171 2.52 22.51 2.80
C GLY A 171 1.50 21.40 3.06
N PHE A 172 1.25 21.01 4.32
CA PHE A 172 0.40 19.85 4.62
C PHE A 172 -1.03 19.95 4.06
N ALA A 173 -1.73 21.07 4.29
CA ALA A 173 -3.10 21.22 3.79
C ALA A 173 -3.13 21.32 2.26
N LEU A 174 -2.13 21.95 1.65
CA LEU A 174 -1.98 22.07 0.19
C LEU A 174 -1.72 20.72 -0.46
N ALA A 175 -0.91 19.87 0.18
CA ALA A 175 -0.66 18.49 -0.24
C ALA A 175 -1.87 17.57 0.00
N GLY A 176 -2.94 18.05 0.66
CA GLY A 176 -4.19 17.33 0.83
C GLY A 176 -4.20 16.31 1.97
N PHE A 177 -3.32 16.47 2.95
CA PHE A 177 -3.38 15.68 4.19
C PHE A 177 -4.62 16.05 5.00
N ALA A 178 -5.25 15.05 5.62
CA ALA A 178 -6.46 15.21 6.41
C ALA A 178 -6.50 14.27 7.62
N ALA A 179 -7.33 14.61 8.61
CA ALA A 179 -7.60 13.75 9.76
C ALA A 179 -8.16 12.37 9.34
N GLY A 180 -7.76 11.33 10.06
CA GLY A 180 -8.15 9.94 9.81
C GLY A 180 -7.31 9.21 8.76
N GLN A 181 -6.39 9.91 8.07
CA GLN A 181 -5.46 9.29 7.14
C GLN A 181 -4.31 8.59 7.85
N THR A 182 -3.82 7.53 7.23
CA THR A 182 -2.56 6.88 7.63
C THR A 182 -1.39 7.63 7.02
N LEU A 183 -0.40 7.96 7.83
CA LEU A 183 0.80 8.67 7.42
C LEU A 183 2.00 7.74 7.47
N ILE A 184 2.67 7.54 6.34
CA ILE A 184 4.02 6.95 6.31
C ILE A 184 5.03 8.10 6.36
N VAL A 185 5.97 8.00 7.29
CA VAL A 185 7.14 8.90 7.41
C VAL A 185 8.39 8.15 6.99
N GLU A 186 9.17 8.75 6.08
CA GLU A 186 10.46 8.24 5.62
C GLU A 186 11.55 9.33 5.66
N GLY A 187 12.82 8.92 5.71
CA GLY A 187 13.97 9.84 5.68
C GLY A 187 14.32 10.49 7.03
N SER A 188 13.57 10.24 8.10
CA SER A 188 13.89 10.72 9.44
C SER A 188 14.87 9.79 10.18
N ALA A 189 15.63 10.32 11.14
CA ALA A 189 16.60 9.52 11.92
C ALA A 189 15.95 8.59 12.97
N GLY A 190 14.72 8.91 13.42
CA GLY A 190 14.10 8.19 14.55
C GLY A 190 12.57 8.09 14.51
N ASN A 191 11.92 8.70 13.50
CA ASN A 191 10.47 8.77 13.38
C ASN A 191 9.95 8.08 12.12
N ASN A 192 10.74 7.19 11.49
CA ASN A 192 10.26 6.46 10.32
C ASN A 192 9.18 5.44 10.72
N GLY A 193 8.19 5.25 9.85
CA GLY A 193 7.11 4.28 10.02
C GLY A 193 5.71 4.88 9.83
N GLN A 194 4.69 4.14 10.27
CA GLN A 194 3.28 4.54 10.11
C GLN A 194 2.72 5.22 11.36
N TYR A 195 1.89 6.24 11.14
CA TYR A 195 1.20 7.04 12.15
C TYR A 195 -0.25 7.28 11.70
N LEU A 196 -1.13 7.63 12.63
CA LEU A 196 -2.49 8.06 12.33
C LEU A 196 -2.62 9.57 12.48
N ILE A 197 -3.11 10.27 11.46
CA ILE A 197 -3.33 11.71 11.51
C ILE A 197 -4.59 12.00 12.33
N LYS A 198 -4.45 12.73 13.43
CA LYS A 198 -5.57 13.16 14.28
C LYS A 198 -6.18 14.46 13.79
N THR A 199 -5.36 15.47 13.51
CA THR A 199 -5.78 16.76 12.97
C THR A 199 -4.69 17.34 12.08
N VAL A 200 -5.11 18.14 11.10
CA VAL A 200 -4.21 18.89 10.21
C VAL A 200 -4.57 20.37 10.29
N ALA A 201 -3.55 21.20 10.50
CA ALA A 201 -3.60 22.65 10.43
C ALA A 201 -2.49 23.15 9.48
N ALA A 202 -2.50 24.45 9.17
CA ALA A 202 -1.42 25.05 8.39
C ALA A 202 -0.09 24.88 9.13
N GLY A 203 0.86 24.17 8.53
CA GLY A 203 2.19 23.92 9.10
C GLY A 203 2.25 22.95 10.27
N GLU A 204 1.13 22.30 10.64
CA GLU A 204 1.12 21.33 11.73
C GLU A 204 0.21 20.13 11.45
N ILE A 205 0.75 18.93 11.64
CA ILE A 205 -0.01 17.68 11.76
C ILE A 205 0.09 17.23 13.22
N THR A 206 -1.05 16.97 13.86
CA THR A 206 -1.10 16.27 15.16
C THR A 206 -1.39 14.79 14.90
N LEU A 207 -0.59 13.91 15.50
CA LEU A 207 -0.68 12.46 15.34
C LEU A 207 -1.35 11.80 16.54
N ASP A 208 -2.01 10.67 16.33
CA ASP A 208 -2.58 9.89 17.43
C ASP A 208 -1.49 9.17 18.23
N SER A 209 -1.27 9.65 19.46
CA SER A 209 -0.29 9.09 20.40
C SER A 209 -0.63 7.67 20.86
N ALA A 210 -1.88 7.21 20.71
CA ALA A 210 -2.26 5.83 21.02
C ALA A 210 -1.70 4.83 19.99
N VAL A 211 -1.45 5.28 18.76
CA VAL A 211 -0.87 4.46 17.69
C VAL A 211 0.64 4.47 17.79
N LYS A 212 1.25 5.66 17.75
CA LYS A 212 2.71 5.83 17.84
C LYS A 212 3.06 7.24 18.27
N VAL A 213 4.13 7.36 19.05
CA VAL A 213 4.66 8.63 19.56
C VAL A 213 5.93 9.01 18.81
N VAL A 214 6.05 10.28 18.43
CA VAL A 214 7.28 10.83 17.84
C VAL A 214 8.26 11.24 18.92
N VAL A 215 9.54 11.15 18.61
CA VAL A 215 10.64 11.71 19.41
C VAL A 215 11.04 13.05 18.81
N ASP A 216 11.45 14.00 19.66
CA ASP A 216 11.96 15.29 19.21
C ASP A 216 13.11 15.07 18.21
N GLY A 217 12.99 15.71 17.05
CA GLY A 217 13.95 15.62 15.97
C GLY A 217 14.24 17.01 15.43
N ALA A 218 15.51 17.25 15.07
CA ALA A 218 15.85 18.41 14.28
C ALA A 218 15.09 18.38 12.95
N VAL A 219 14.97 19.55 12.33
CA VAL A 219 14.47 19.68 10.96
C VAL A 219 15.27 18.75 10.06
N GLY A 220 14.60 17.81 9.41
CA GLY A 220 15.25 16.86 8.49
C GLY A 220 15.41 17.46 7.10
N THR A 221 16.46 17.08 6.39
CA THR A 221 16.82 17.68 5.09
C THR A 221 16.10 17.04 3.90
N GLU A 222 15.53 15.84 4.06
CA GLU A 222 14.82 15.11 2.99
C GLU A 222 13.77 14.16 3.61
N ILE A 223 12.81 14.72 4.36
CA ILE A 223 11.73 13.91 4.93
C ILE A 223 10.64 13.77 3.88
N THR A 224 10.21 12.53 3.65
CA THR A 224 9.07 12.23 2.77
C THR A 224 7.90 11.75 3.60
N LEU A 225 6.74 12.35 3.36
CA LEU A 225 5.46 12.03 3.99
C LEU A 225 4.50 11.49 2.93
N HIS A 226 3.90 10.33 3.20
CA HIS A 226 2.86 9.75 2.35
C HIS A 226 1.55 9.62 3.12
N GLY A 227 0.48 10.24 2.63
CA GLY A 227 -0.86 10.19 3.20
C GLY A 227 -1.73 9.18 2.46
N GLY A 228 -2.23 8.19 3.22
CA GLY A 228 -3.03 7.08 2.77
C GLY A 228 -4.49 7.17 3.21
N THR A 229 -5.38 6.79 2.31
CA THR A 229 -6.81 6.60 2.58
C THR A 229 -7.22 5.15 2.31
N LEU A 230 -8.16 4.63 3.08
CA LEU A 230 -8.80 3.33 2.85
C LEU A 230 -9.57 3.30 1.52
#